data_AF-U6RFL6-F1
#
_entry.id   AF-U6RFL6-F1
#
_cell.length_a   1.000
_cell.length_b   1.000
_cell.length_c   1.000
_cell.angle_alpha   90.00
_cell.angle_beta   90.00
_cell.angle_gamma   90.00
#
_symmetry.space_group_name_H-M   'P 1'
#
loop_
_entity.id
_entity.type
_entity.pdbx_description
1 polymer ?
#
loop_
_entity_poly.entity_id
_entity_poly.type
_entity_poly.pdbx_seq_one_letter_code
_entity_poly.pdbx_strand_id
1 'polypeptide(L)'
;MANVAIKSERLTPFGGIFPIMEQFTSLLSSTIDSTLGLRCKLYGYQYSEIIRSLLCVYFCGGSCVEDVTAHLMSHLSLHPTLRTCSADTILRAINELARENISYTSDAGKSYDFNTADTLNTLLLNCLLATGQLKEGGEYDVDFDHQFIETEKYDAKPTYKKFLGY
;
A
#
# COMPACT_ATOMS: atom_id res chain seq x y z
N MET A 1 31.88 -20.13 -22.38
CA MET A 1 30.57 -19.64 -22.90
C MET A 1 30.60 -18.13 -22.83
N ALA A 2 30.38 -17.43 -23.95
CA ALA A 2 30.37 -15.97 -23.98
C ALA A 2 28.98 -15.47 -23.54
N ASN A 3 28.94 -14.54 -22.58
CA ASN A 3 27.70 -13.89 -22.16
C ASN A 3 27.18 -13.02 -23.31
N VAL A 4 26.13 -13.50 -24.00
CA VAL A 4 25.44 -12.72 -25.03
C VAL A 4 24.53 -11.73 -24.31
N ALA A 5 24.95 -10.47 -24.23
CA ALA A 5 24.10 -9.39 -23.74
C ALA A 5 23.04 -9.07 -24.81
N ILE A 6 21.80 -9.49 -24.56
CA ILE A 6 20.66 -9.13 -25.41
C ILE A 6 20.31 -7.66 -25.11
N LYS A 7 20.75 -6.73 -25.97
CA LYS A 7 20.34 -5.33 -25.91
C LYS A 7 19.05 -5.14 -26.71
N SER A 8 17.95 -4.86 -26.02
CA SER A 8 16.76 -4.28 -26.66
C SER A 8 17.04 -2.83 -27.04
N GLU A 9 16.88 -2.44 -28.30
CA GLU A 9 17.08 -1.06 -28.76
C GLU A 9 16.00 -0.09 -28.24
N ARG A 10 14.85 -0.61 -27.79
CA ARG A 10 13.77 0.18 -27.21
C ARG A 10 13.64 -0.19 -25.74
N LEU A 11 14.14 0.68 -24.87
CA LEU A 11 13.90 0.59 -23.44
C LEU A 11 12.50 1.12 -23.16
N THR A 12 11.64 0.28 -22.57
CA THR A 12 10.36 0.74 -22.02
C THR A 12 10.61 1.20 -20.58
N PRO A 13 10.45 2.51 -20.27
CA PRO A 13 10.53 2.97 -18.88
C PRO A 13 9.58 2.16 -18.01
N PHE A 14 10.05 1.79 -16.82
CA PHE A 14 9.31 0.98 -15.84
C PHE A 14 8.90 -0.42 -16.32
N GLY A 15 9.34 -0.90 -17.49
CA GLY A 15 8.93 -2.22 -18.02
C GLY A 15 9.33 -3.41 -17.14
N GLY A 16 10.34 -3.24 -16.27
CA GLY A 16 10.74 -4.25 -15.28
C GLY A 16 9.67 -4.54 -14.22
N ILE A 17 8.68 -3.65 -14.05
CA ILE A 17 7.60 -3.84 -13.08
C ILE A 17 6.54 -4.85 -13.54
N PHE A 18 6.42 -5.08 -14.85
CA PHE A 18 5.40 -5.97 -15.40
C PHE A 18 5.43 -7.40 -14.84
N PRO A 19 6.57 -8.13 -14.86
CA PRO A 19 6.62 -9.47 -14.26
C PRO A 19 6.32 -9.47 -12.75
N ILE A 20 6.66 -8.38 -12.04
CA ILE A 20 6.35 -8.23 -10.61
C ILE A 20 4.84 -8.09 -10.40
N MET A 21 4.17 -7.31 -11.25
CA MET A 21 2.72 -7.10 -11.17
C MET A 21 1.91 -8.31 -11.64
N GLU A 22 2.45 -9.11 -12.56
CA GLU A 22 1.87 -10.40 -12.92
C GLU A 22 1.91 -11.38 -11.74
N GLN A 23 3.06 -11.47 -11.05
CA GLN A 23 3.18 -12.27 -9.82
C GLN A 23 2.24 -11.77 -8.72
N PHE A 24 2.18 -10.46 -8.50
CA PHE A 24 1.21 -9.86 -7.57
C PHE A 24 -0.22 -10.31 -7.90
N THR A 25 -0.60 -10.21 -9.17
CA THR A 25 -1.96 -10.55 -9.61
C THR A 25 -2.26 -12.03 -9.38
N SER A 26 -1.30 -12.91 -9.69
CA SER A 26 -1.44 -14.35 -9.52
C SER A 26 -1.54 -14.77 -8.05
N LEU A 27 -0.78 -14.12 -7.16
CA LEU A 27 -0.65 -14.55 -5.77
C LEU A 27 -1.66 -13.87 -4.84
N LEU A 28 -2.02 -12.61 -5.10
CA LEU A 28 -2.69 -11.76 -4.13
C LEU A 28 -4.06 -11.26 -4.56
N SER A 29 -4.37 -11.13 -5.86
CA SER A 29 -5.62 -10.49 -6.28
C SER A 29 -6.87 -11.18 -5.73
N SER A 30 -6.94 -12.51 -5.82
CA SER A 30 -8.09 -13.27 -5.29
C SER A 30 -8.21 -13.13 -3.77
N THR A 31 -7.09 -13.11 -3.05
CA THR A 31 -7.05 -12.97 -1.59
C THR A 31 -7.53 -11.59 -1.16
N ILE A 32 -7.09 -10.55 -1.87
CA ILE A 32 -7.51 -9.17 -1.63
C ILE A 32 -9.01 -9.01 -1.86
N ASP A 33 -9.49 -9.41 -3.03
CA ASP A 33 -10.89 -9.17 -3.42
C ASP A 33 -11.87 -10.04 -2.62
N SER A 34 -11.46 -11.23 -2.18
CA SER A 34 -12.28 -12.06 -1.29
C SER A 34 -12.31 -11.53 0.15
N THR A 35 -11.20 -10.98 0.65
CA THR A 35 -11.12 -10.44 2.02
C THR A 35 -11.84 -9.09 2.15
N LEU A 36 -11.64 -8.19 1.18
CA LEU A 36 -12.23 -6.84 1.20
C LEU A 36 -13.63 -6.79 0.58
N GLY A 37 -14.02 -7.85 -0.12
CA GLY A 37 -15.26 -7.91 -0.89
C GLY A 37 -15.19 -7.13 -2.21
N LEU A 38 -16.21 -7.32 -3.05
CA LEU A 38 -16.31 -6.62 -4.32
C LEU A 38 -16.55 -5.13 -4.10
N ARG A 39 -15.64 -4.30 -4.62
CA ARG A 39 -15.78 -2.84 -4.58
C ARG A 39 -16.79 -2.33 -5.60
N CYS A 40 -16.79 -2.92 -6.80
CA CYS A 40 -17.68 -2.53 -7.91
C CYS A 40 -18.26 -3.78 -8.56
N LYS A 41 -19.58 -3.80 -8.82
CA LYS A 41 -20.25 -4.97 -9.44
C LYS A 41 -20.28 -4.93 -10.99
N LEU A 42 -20.14 -3.75 -11.58
CA LEU A 42 -20.34 -3.55 -13.03
C LEU A 42 -19.12 -2.88 -13.68
N TYR A 43 -18.92 -1.59 -13.41
CA TYR A 43 -17.84 -0.80 -13.99
C TYR A 43 -17.03 -0.18 -12.85
N GLY A 44 -15.72 -0.42 -12.87
CA GLY A 44 -14.82 0.11 -11.87
C GLY A 44 -13.55 -0.71 -11.73
N TYR A 45 -12.88 -0.49 -10.61
CA TYR A 45 -11.69 -1.21 -10.20
C TYR A 45 -12.01 -1.96 -8.91
N GLN A 46 -11.59 -3.22 -8.83
CA GLN A 46 -11.58 -3.97 -7.56
C GLN A 46 -10.43 -3.49 -6.66
N TYR A 47 -10.47 -3.85 -5.38
CA TYR A 47 -9.43 -3.45 -4.44
C TYR A 47 -8.05 -3.98 -4.84
N SER A 48 -7.97 -5.19 -5.40
CA SER A 48 -6.71 -5.76 -5.90
C SER A 48 -6.07 -4.89 -6.99
N GLU A 49 -6.85 -4.38 -7.94
CA GLU A 49 -6.38 -3.51 -9.01
C GLU A 49 -5.91 -2.14 -8.46
N ILE A 50 -6.60 -1.62 -7.45
CA ILE A 50 -6.29 -0.34 -6.83
C ILE A 50 -5.02 -0.43 -5.99
N ILE A 51 -4.90 -1.45 -5.14
CA ILE A 51 -3.70 -1.71 -4.34
C ILE A 51 -2.52 -1.96 -5.27
N ARG A 52 -2.70 -2.73 -6.36
CA ARG A 52 -1.65 -2.93 -7.36
C ARG A 52 -1.20 -1.61 -7.98
N SER A 53 -2.13 -0.72 -8.33
CA SER A 53 -1.81 0.59 -8.89
C SER A 53 -1.04 1.47 -7.90
N LEU A 54 -1.40 1.41 -6.61
CA LEU A 54 -0.67 2.09 -5.54
C LEU A 54 0.74 1.51 -5.37
N LEU A 55 0.91 0.19 -5.38
CA LEU A 55 2.23 -0.45 -5.28
C LEU A 55 3.14 -0.09 -6.45
N CYS A 56 2.59 0.12 -7.65
CA CYS A 56 3.37 0.63 -8.78
C CYS A 56 4.06 1.95 -8.47
N VAL A 57 3.42 2.85 -7.69
CA VAL A 57 4.04 4.11 -7.27
C VAL A 57 5.29 3.81 -6.45
N TYR A 58 5.14 3.04 -5.37
CA TYR A 58 6.24 2.76 -4.44
C TYR A 58 7.37 1.94 -5.07
N PHE A 59 7.05 0.93 -5.88
CA PHE A 59 8.07 0.12 -6.56
C PHE A 59 8.80 0.86 -7.68
N CYS A 60 8.20 1.90 -8.24
CA CYS A 60 8.86 2.81 -9.17
C CYS A 60 9.61 3.96 -8.47
N GLY A 61 9.67 3.98 -7.13
CA GLY A 61 10.36 5.00 -6.35
C GLY A 61 9.59 6.31 -6.17
N GLY A 62 8.27 6.30 -6.46
CA GLY A 62 7.39 7.43 -6.16
C GLY A 62 7.07 7.51 -4.68
N SER A 63 6.79 8.73 -4.21
CA SER A 63 6.39 9.01 -2.83
C SER A 63 5.00 9.65 -2.74
N CYS A 64 4.37 9.95 -3.88
CA CYS A 64 3.10 10.65 -3.97
C CYS A 64 2.11 9.84 -4.82
N VAL A 65 0.85 9.74 -4.39
CA VAL A 65 -0.16 8.93 -5.11
C VAL A 65 -0.40 9.48 -6.52
N GLU A 66 -0.28 10.79 -6.68
CA GLU A 66 -0.38 11.54 -7.93
C GLU A 66 0.62 11.08 -8.99
N ASP A 67 1.77 10.53 -8.59
CA ASP A 67 2.78 9.99 -9.50
C ASP A 67 2.21 8.88 -10.40
N VAL A 68 1.19 8.15 -9.92
CA VAL A 68 0.51 7.13 -10.74
C VAL A 68 -0.05 7.75 -12.02
N THR A 69 -0.70 8.91 -11.91
CA THR A 69 -1.38 9.57 -13.03
C THR A 69 -0.40 10.42 -13.83
N ALA A 70 0.50 11.12 -13.15
CA ALA A 70 1.41 12.07 -13.77
C ALA A 70 2.58 11.41 -14.52
N HIS A 71 3.06 10.27 -14.03
CA HIS A 71 4.33 9.70 -14.47
C HIS A 71 4.25 8.23 -14.89
N LEU A 72 3.39 7.42 -14.26
CA LEU A 72 3.41 5.97 -14.50
C LEU A 72 2.34 5.49 -15.49
N MET A 73 1.15 6.07 -15.49
CA MET A 73 -0.02 5.52 -16.19
C MET A 73 0.21 5.28 -17.68
N SER A 74 0.87 6.22 -18.38
CA SER A 74 1.18 6.07 -19.81
C SER A 74 2.11 4.89 -20.08
N HIS A 75 3.08 4.64 -19.22
CA HIS A 75 4.01 3.51 -19.32
C HIS A 75 3.35 2.19 -18.91
N LEU A 76 2.57 2.19 -17.83
CA LEU A 76 1.87 1.01 -17.34
C LEU A 76 0.80 0.51 -18.32
N SER A 77 0.19 1.42 -19.08
CA SER A 77 -0.78 1.09 -20.13
C SER A 77 -0.20 0.28 -21.31
N LEU A 78 1.14 0.21 -21.42
CA LEU A 78 1.81 -0.64 -22.41
C LEU A 78 1.63 -2.13 -22.11
N HIS A 79 1.23 -2.49 -20.89
CA HIS A 79 0.90 -3.87 -20.53
C HIS A 79 -0.60 -4.14 -20.66
N PRO A 80 -1.05 -4.97 -21.63
CA PRO A 80 -2.46 -5.04 -22.04
C PRO A 80 -3.44 -5.42 -20.93
N THR A 81 -3.00 -6.22 -19.96
CA THR A 81 -3.83 -6.72 -18.87
C THR A 81 -3.70 -5.90 -17.58
N LEU A 82 -2.76 -4.94 -17.52
CA LEU A 82 -2.45 -4.17 -16.33
C LEU A 82 -3.34 -2.93 -16.22
N ARG A 83 -4.58 -3.14 -15.78
CA ARG A 83 -5.50 -2.03 -15.50
C ARG A 83 -4.94 -1.17 -14.36
N THR A 84 -4.64 0.09 -14.65
CA THR A 84 -4.07 1.04 -13.69
C THR A 84 -5.09 2.15 -13.43
N CYS A 85 -5.42 2.40 -12.16
CA CYS A 85 -6.38 3.43 -11.79
C CYS A 85 -5.71 4.79 -11.51
N SER A 86 -6.51 5.85 -11.54
CA SER A 86 -6.04 7.21 -11.24
C SER A 86 -5.77 7.41 -9.75
N ALA A 87 -4.97 8.43 -9.44
CA ALA A 87 -4.74 8.89 -8.07
C ALA A 87 -6.05 9.12 -7.30
N ASP A 88 -7.04 9.77 -7.91
CA ASP A 88 -8.36 10.00 -7.29
C ASP A 88 -9.06 8.70 -6.90
N THR A 89 -8.93 7.66 -7.73
CA THR A 89 -9.54 6.36 -7.47
C THR A 89 -8.85 5.67 -6.29
N ILE A 90 -7.52 5.76 -6.24
CA ILE A 90 -6.71 5.24 -5.14
C ILE A 90 -7.09 5.95 -3.83
N LEU A 91 -7.09 7.28 -3.81
CA LEU A 91 -7.41 8.07 -2.62
C LEU A 91 -8.84 7.81 -2.14
N ARG A 92 -9.80 7.59 -3.05
CA ARG A 92 -11.16 7.20 -2.67
C ARG A 92 -11.19 5.83 -1.99
N ALA A 93 -10.48 4.84 -2.53
CA ALA A 93 -10.41 3.51 -1.92
C ALA A 93 -9.70 3.54 -0.54
N ILE A 94 -8.67 4.36 -0.38
CA ILE A 94 -8.02 4.56 0.94
C ILE A 94 -9.05 5.11 1.94
N ASN A 95 -9.85 6.11 1.54
CA ASN A 95 -10.93 6.63 2.39
C ASN A 95 -12.02 5.59 2.69
N GLU A 96 -12.37 4.74 1.72
CA GLU A 96 -13.34 3.65 1.91
C GLU A 96 -12.85 2.59 2.92
N LEU A 97 -11.53 2.36 2.98
CA LEU A 97 -10.89 1.39 3.88
C LEU A 97 -10.49 2.00 5.23
N ALA A 98 -10.46 3.33 5.33
CA ALA A 98 -10.14 4.04 6.56
C ALA A 98 -11.17 3.70 7.66
N ARG A 99 -10.68 3.63 8.89
CA ARG A 99 -11.49 3.40 10.09
C ARG A 99 -11.32 4.59 11.02
N GLU A 100 -12.35 4.89 11.79
CA GLU A 100 -12.26 5.93 12.82
C GLU A 100 -11.28 5.51 13.92
N ASN A 101 -10.59 6.49 14.49
CA ASN A 101 -9.71 6.25 15.62
C ASN A 101 -10.53 6.05 16.90
N ILE A 102 -10.02 5.18 17.75
CA ILE A 102 -10.40 5.06 19.15
C ILE A 102 -9.48 5.99 19.94
N SER A 103 -10.06 7.00 20.55
CA SER A 103 -9.33 7.93 21.42
C SER A 103 -9.32 7.43 22.86
N TYR A 104 -8.13 7.31 23.44
CA TYR A 104 -7.92 6.98 24.84
C TYR A 104 -7.24 8.15 25.56
N THR A 105 -7.86 8.64 26.63
CA THR A 105 -7.25 9.66 27.50
C THR A 105 -6.68 8.97 28.74
N SER A 106 -5.37 9.07 28.93
CA SER A 106 -4.66 8.57 30.11
C SER A 106 -4.98 9.38 31.38
N ASP A 107 -4.67 8.81 32.54
CA ASP A 107 -4.80 9.49 33.84
C ASP A 107 -3.97 10.77 33.95
N ALA A 108 -2.89 10.88 33.15
CA ALA A 108 -2.07 12.09 33.04
C ALA A 108 -2.68 13.16 32.11
N GLY A 109 -3.88 12.93 31.56
CA GLY A 109 -4.59 13.85 30.67
C GLY A 109 -4.10 13.83 29.20
N LYS A 110 -3.20 12.91 28.83
CA LYS A 110 -2.74 12.76 27.44
C LYS A 110 -3.74 11.93 26.64
N SER A 111 -4.12 12.40 25.45
CA SER A 111 -4.99 11.69 24.50
C SER A 111 -4.16 10.95 23.46
N TYR A 112 -4.54 9.71 23.20
CA TYR A 112 -3.91 8.81 22.24
C TYR A 112 -4.95 8.27 21.29
N ASP A 113 -4.71 8.40 20.00
CA ASP A 113 -5.57 7.82 18.97
C ASP A 113 -4.94 6.53 18.47
N PHE A 114 -5.73 5.46 18.45
CA PHE A 114 -5.31 4.19 17.86
C PHE A 114 -6.47 3.58 17.07
N ASN A 115 -6.17 2.60 16.23
CA ASN A 115 -7.16 1.93 15.42
C ASN A 115 -6.76 0.48 15.22
N THR A 116 -7.70 -0.43 15.43
CA THR A 116 -7.44 -1.86 15.25
C THR A 116 -7.40 -2.25 13.77
N ALA A 117 -8.12 -1.54 12.88
CA ALA A 117 -8.17 -1.80 11.44
C ALA A 117 -8.32 -3.29 11.08
N ASP A 118 -9.19 -4.02 11.80
CA ASP A 118 -9.26 -5.49 11.79
C ASP A 118 -9.39 -6.11 10.39
N THR A 119 -10.15 -5.46 9.50
CA THR A 119 -10.29 -5.90 8.09
C THR A 119 -8.95 -5.89 7.35
N LEU A 120 -8.14 -4.84 7.52
CA LEU A 120 -6.84 -4.72 6.87
C LEU A 120 -5.80 -5.63 7.54
N ASN A 121 -5.85 -5.80 8.86
CA ASN A 121 -5.01 -6.78 9.54
C ASN A 121 -5.29 -8.20 9.06
N THR A 122 -6.56 -8.57 8.92
CA THR A 122 -6.98 -9.86 8.35
C THR A 122 -6.46 -10.01 6.93
N LEU A 123 -6.55 -8.96 6.10
CA LEU A 123 -6.00 -8.98 4.76
C LEU A 123 -4.49 -9.23 4.75
N LEU A 124 -3.73 -8.54 5.61
CA LEU A 124 -2.29 -8.73 5.70
C LEU A 124 -1.93 -10.17 6.05
N LEU A 125 -2.59 -10.76 7.05
CA LEU A 125 -2.38 -12.17 7.42
C LEU A 125 -2.72 -13.12 6.27
N ASN A 126 -3.85 -12.91 5.61
CA ASN A 126 -4.26 -13.73 4.46
C ASN A 126 -3.26 -13.62 3.29
N CYS A 127 -2.72 -12.42 3.03
CA CYS A 127 -1.68 -12.22 2.02
C CYS A 127 -0.38 -12.95 2.39
N LEU A 128 0.02 -12.94 3.67
CA LEU A 128 1.21 -13.67 4.12
C LEU A 128 1.03 -15.19 4.00
N LEU A 129 -0.15 -15.71 4.32
CA LEU A 129 -0.49 -17.12 4.10
C LEU A 129 -0.49 -17.48 2.61
N ALA A 130 -1.15 -16.66 1.78
CA ALA A 130 -1.26 -16.89 0.33
C ALA A 130 0.11 -16.87 -0.38
N THR A 131 1.07 -16.12 0.16
CA THR A 131 2.42 -16.03 -0.39
C THR A 131 3.41 -17.01 0.26
N GLY A 132 2.96 -17.83 1.23
CA GLY A 132 3.77 -18.85 1.90
C GLY A 132 4.70 -18.33 3.00
N GLN A 133 4.55 -17.07 3.39
CA GLN A 133 5.37 -16.41 4.41
C GLN A 133 4.94 -16.85 5.81
N LEU A 134 3.65 -17.14 5.97
CA LEU A 134 3.10 -17.84 7.13
C LEU A 134 2.57 -19.22 6.69
N LYS A 135 2.49 -20.13 7.65
CA LYS A 135 1.95 -21.49 7.53
C LYS A 135 0.76 -21.62 8.45
N GLU A 136 -0.27 -22.30 7.97
CA GLU A 136 -1.44 -22.62 8.78
C GLU A 136 -1.04 -23.50 9.97
N GLY A 137 -1.52 -23.13 11.16
CA GLY A 137 -1.13 -23.78 12.43
C GLY A 137 0.31 -23.51 12.86
N GLY A 138 1.05 -22.64 12.17
CA GLY A 138 2.37 -22.20 12.59
C GLY A 138 2.27 -21.28 13.81
N GLU A 139 3.18 -21.46 14.76
CA GLU A 139 3.38 -20.54 15.87
C GLU A 139 4.43 -19.50 15.47
N TYR A 140 4.09 -18.23 15.69
CA TYR A 140 4.91 -17.09 15.30
C TYR A 140 5.04 -16.14 16.48
N ASP A 141 6.28 -15.87 16.87
CA ASP A 141 6.58 -14.80 17.82
C ASP A 141 6.61 -13.47 17.05
N VAL A 142 5.56 -12.69 17.21
CA VAL A 142 5.50 -11.32 16.66
C VAL A 142 6.13 -10.39 17.68
N ASP A 143 7.39 -10.02 17.45
CA ASP A 143 8.06 -9.02 18.28
C ASP A 143 7.52 -7.63 17.91
N PHE A 144 6.67 -7.08 18.78
CA PHE A 144 6.08 -5.76 18.59
C PHE A 144 6.72 -4.77 19.57
N ASP A 145 7.75 -4.09 19.09
CA ASP A 145 8.30 -2.94 19.79
C ASP A 145 7.35 -1.76 19.66
N HIS A 146 6.69 -1.38 20.76
CA HIS A 146 6.07 -0.06 20.87
C HIS A 146 7.19 0.99 20.93
N GLN A 147 7.77 1.33 19.79
CA GLN A 147 8.62 2.52 19.71
C GLN A 147 7.69 3.73 19.58
N PHE A 148 7.47 4.42 20.70
CA PHE A 148 6.88 5.75 20.68
C PHE A 148 7.89 6.70 20.03
N ILE A 149 7.78 6.87 18.71
CA ILE A 149 8.56 7.87 17.98
C ILE A 149 7.79 9.19 18.12
N GLU A 150 8.37 10.16 18.81
CA GLU A 150 7.90 11.54 18.78
C GLU A 150 8.10 12.07 17.36
N THR A 151 7.10 11.87 16.49
CA THR A 151 7.10 12.49 15.17
C THR A 151 6.75 13.96 15.36
N GLU A 152 7.75 14.83 15.25
CA GLU A 152 7.56 16.28 15.22
C GLU A 152 6.46 16.62 14.19
N LYS A 153 5.27 16.95 14.68
CA LYS A 153 4.16 17.32 13.82
C LYS A 153 4.52 18.65 13.18
N TYR A 154 4.53 18.73 11.86
CA TYR A 154 4.81 19.98 11.12
C TYR A 154 3.91 21.15 11.59
N ASP A 155 2.72 20.84 12.11
CA ASP A 155 1.74 21.81 12.63
C ASP A 155 1.88 22.13 14.13
N ALA A 156 2.93 21.68 14.81
CA ALA A 156 3.16 21.98 16.22
C ALA A 156 3.37 23.50 16.39
N LYS A 157 2.44 24.17 17.08
CA LYS A 157 2.54 25.62 17.32
C LYS A 157 3.85 25.91 18.09
N PRO A 158 4.61 26.94 17.68
CA PRO A 158 5.86 27.29 18.36
C PRO A 158 5.59 27.58 19.82
N THR A 159 6.33 26.90 20.71
CA THR A 159 6.21 27.17 22.15
C THR A 159 6.89 28.50 22.48
N TYR A 160 6.50 29.09 23.62
CA TYR A 160 7.06 30.34 24.14
C TYR A 160 8.60 30.30 24.35
N LYS A 161 9.21 29.11 24.34
CA LYS A 161 10.67 28.92 24.43
C LYS A 161 11.38 28.90 23.07
N LYS A 162 10.68 29.19 21.97
CA LYS A 162 11.20 29.15 20.59
C LYS A 162 11.73 27.77 20.16
N PHE A 163 11.26 26.72 20.81
CA PHE A 163 11.34 25.36 20.28
C PHE A 163 10.00 25.02 19.64
N LEU A 164 10.04 24.29 18.53
CA LEU A 164 8.85 23.64 18.00
C LEU A 164 8.28 22.79 19.13
N GLY A 165 6.98 22.93 19.41
CA GLY A 165 6.37 22.21 20.53
C GLY A 165 6.48 20.70 20.34
N TYR A 166 6.61 20.01 21.46
CA TYR A 166 6.46 18.54 21.54
C TYR A 166 5.13 18.10 20.93
#